data_AF-A0A662PWP5-F1
#
_entry.id   AF-A0A662PWP5-F1
#
_cell.length_a   1.000
_cell.length_b   1.000
_cell.length_c   1.000
_cell.angle_alpha   90.00
_cell.angle_beta   90.00
_cell.angle_gamma   90.00
#
_symmetry.space_group_name_H-M   'P 1'
#
loop_
_entity.id
_entity.type
_entity.pdbx_description
1 polymer ?
#
loop_
_entity_poly.entity_id
_entity_poly.type
_entity_poly.pdbx_seq_one_letter_code
_entity_poly.pdbx_strand_id
1 'polypeptide(L)'
;MMIEEIGRIAVKVSGREAGRKCVIVDVIDKNFVLVTGPKQLTGVRRRRANIAHLTFTPHKIEIQKGASDEDVIKALEKAGLIGYMKSKVKVEPKALI
;
A
#
# COMPACT_ATOMS: atom_id res chain seq x y z
N MET A 1 13.74 -4.49 -10.87
CA MET A 1 12.65 -3.56 -11.22
C MET A 1 11.48 -3.83 -10.29
N MET A 2 11.04 -2.84 -9.52
CA MET A 2 9.90 -2.98 -8.62
C MET A 2 8.71 -2.32 -9.32
N ILE A 3 7.75 -3.15 -9.73
CA ILE A 3 6.70 -2.77 -10.68
C ILE A 3 5.44 -2.41 -9.89
N GLU A 4 4.78 -1.31 -10.25
CA GLU A 4 3.46 -0.92 -9.78
C GLU A 4 2.37 -1.90 -10.24
N GLU A 5 2.28 -3.05 -9.59
CA GLU A 5 1.27 -4.07 -9.87
C GLU A 5 0.12 -4.02 -8.87
N ILE A 6 -1.07 -4.41 -9.34
CA ILE A 6 -2.23 -4.61 -8.49
C ILE A 6 -1.92 -5.67 -7.42
N GLY A 7 -2.31 -5.38 -6.19
CA GLY A 7 -2.05 -6.22 -5.03
C GLY A 7 -0.65 -6.06 -4.43
N ARG A 8 0.21 -5.21 -5.00
CA ARG A 8 1.52 -4.95 -4.39
C ARG A 8 1.38 -4.12 -3.12
N ILE A 9 2.12 -4.49 -2.08
CA ILE A 9 2.18 -3.72 -0.84
C ILE A 9 3.22 -2.61 -0.99
N ALA A 10 2.84 -1.41 -0.61
CA ALA A 10 3.68 -0.22 -0.59
C ALA A 10 3.65 0.45 0.77
N VAL A 11 4.72 1.15 1.12
CA VAL A 11 4.82 2.01 2.30
C VAL A 11 4.77 3.46 1.84
N LYS A 12 3.95 4.28 2.48
CA LYS A 12 4.02 5.73 2.29
C LYS A 12 5.25 6.27 2.98
N VAL A 13 6.12 6.94 2.23
CA VAL A 13 7.34 7.54 2.78
C VAL A 13 7.11 8.94 3.34
N SER A 14 6.11 9.67 2.81
CA SER A 14 5.87 11.07 3.12
C SER A 14 4.40 11.36 3.44
N GLY A 15 4.18 12.43 4.21
CA GLY A 15 2.85 12.97 4.56
C GLY A 15 2.29 12.47 5.90
N ARG A 16 1.02 12.78 6.18
CA ARG A 16 0.33 12.44 7.46
C ARG A 16 0.24 10.94 7.75
N GLU A 17 0.41 10.12 6.73
CA GLU A 17 0.37 8.65 6.80
C GLU A 17 1.74 8.03 6.53
N ALA A 18 2.82 8.81 6.61
CA ALA A 18 4.17 8.29 6.49
C ALA A 18 4.38 7.13 7.49
N GLY A 19 5.03 6.07 7.02
CA GLY A 19 5.31 4.86 7.80
C GLY A 19 4.18 3.84 7.83
N ARG A 20 3.05 4.16 7.20
CA ARG A 20 1.93 3.24 7.06
C ARG A 20 2.02 2.48 5.75
N LYS A 21 1.64 1.21 5.82
CA LYS A 21 1.53 0.33 4.66
C LYS A 21 0.17 0.49 3.99
N CYS A 22 0.15 0.26 2.70
CA CYS A 22 -1.04 0.24 1.87
C CYS A 22 -0.86 -0.76 0.73
N VAL A 23 -1.96 -1.16 0.13
CA VAL A 23 -2.01 -2.05 -1.02
C VAL A 23 -2.46 -1.25 -2.23
N ILE A 24 -1.84 -1.51 -3.38
CA ILE A 24 -2.28 -0.95 -4.66
C ILE A 24 -3.49 -1.74 -5.16
N VAL A 25 -4.61 -1.06 -5.36
CA VAL A 25 -5.88 -1.66 -5.82
C VAL A 25 -6.10 -1.42 -7.30
N ASP A 26 -5.58 -0.30 -7.80
CA ASP A 26 -5.73 0.12 -9.19
C ASP A 26 -4.54 0.96 -9.63
N VAL A 27 -4.23 0.92 -10.92
CA VAL A 27 -3.20 1.75 -11.55
C VAL A 27 -3.96 2.71 -12.47
N ILE A 28 -4.00 3.98 -12.09
CA ILE A 28 -4.78 5.00 -12.80
C ILE A 28 -3.95 5.54 -13.97
N ASP A 29 -2.70 5.88 -13.69
CA ASP A 29 -1.75 6.45 -14.65
C ASP A 29 -0.34 5.95 -14.38
N LYS A 30 0.61 6.28 -15.27
CA LYS A 30 2.04 5.99 -15.10
C LYS A 30 2.64 6.52 -13.79
N ASN A 31 2.07 7.59 -13.22
CA ASN A 31 2.56 8.21 -11.98
C ASN A 31 1.62 8.02 -10.79
N PHE A 32 0.38 7.59 -11.02
CA PHE A 32 -0.65 7.59 -9.99
C PHE A 32 -1.31 6.23 -9.84
N VAL A 33 -1.38 5.77 -8.61
CA VAL A 33 -2.03 4.52 -8.22
C VAL A 33 -3.14 4.79 -7.22
N LEU A 34 -4.16 3.96 -7.26
CA LEU A 34 -5.18 3.90 -6.22
C LEU A 34 -4.69 2.95 -5.13
N VAL A 35 -4.49 3.48 -3.93
CA VAL A 35 -4.09 2.67 -2.78
C VAL A 35 -5.23 2.57 -1.79
N THR A 36 -5.34 1.42 -1.13
CA THR A 36 -6.16 1.26 0.07
C THR A 36 -5.33 0.66 1.20
N GLY A 37 -5.66 1.01 2.43
CA GLY A 37 -5.14 0.31 3.59
C GLY A 37 -6.26 0.20 4.60
N PRO A 38 -6.92 -0.97 4.73
CA PRO A 38 -8.16 -1.12 5.48
C PRO A 38 -8.13 -0.33 6.78
N LYS A 39 -9.15 0.52 7.00
CA LYS A 39 -9.13 1.52 8.08
C LYS A 39 -8.92 0.86 9.45
N GLN A 40 -9.40 -0.37 9.60
CA GLN A 40 -9.24 -1.24 10.77
C GLN A 40 -7.79 -1.71 11.00
N LEU A 41 -6.96 -1.79 9.96
CA LEU A 41 -5.58 -2.29 10.03
C LEU A 41 -4.56 -1.16 10.11
N THR A 42 -4.56 -0.30 9.09
CA THR A 42 -3.54 0.74 8.91
C THR A 42 -4.08 2.15 9.05
N GLY A 43 -5.40 2.32 8.94
CA GLY A 43 -6.04 3.64 8.96
C GLY A 43 -5.75 4.47 7.71
N VAL A 44 -5.29 3.84 6.62
CA VAL A 44 -4.97 4.52 5.36
C VAL A 44 -6.22 4.54 4.48
N ARG A 45 -6.82 5.72 4.30
CA ARG A 45 -8.03 5.82 3.48
C ARG A 45 -7.72 5.52 2.02
N ARG A 46 -8.67 4.85 1.34
CA ARG A 46 -8.65 4.65 -0.10
C ARG A 46 -8.50 5.99 -0.81
N ARG A 47 -7.38 6.18 -1.50
CA ARG A 47 -7.06 7.45 -2.16
C ARG A 47 -6.10 7.25 -3.32
N ARG A 48 -6.09 8.22 -4.22
CA ARG A 48 -5.05 8.36 -5.24
C ARG A 48 -3.74 8.77 -4.57
N ALA A 49 -2.66 8.06 -4.87
CA ALA A 49 -1.32 8.34 -4.39
C ALA A 49 -0.34 8.38 -5.56
N ASN A 50 0.64 9.26 -5.46
CA ASN A 50 1.74 9.33 -6.43
C ASN A 50 2.76 8.22 -6.11
N ILE A 51 3.18 7.48 -7.13
CA ILE A 51 4.18 6.41 -7.03
C ILE A 51 5.50 6.94 -6.47
N ALA A 52 5.88 8.19 -6.76
CA ALA A 52 7.09 8.80 -6.24
C ALA A 52 7.15 8.85 -4.69
N HIS A 53 5.99 8.84 -4.01
CA HIS A 53 5.89 8.91 -2.55
C HIS A 53 5.60 7.52 -1.93
N LEU A 54 5.73 6.46 -2.72
CA LEU A 54 5.50 5.09 -2.30
C LEU A 54 6.80 4.31 -2.45
N THR A 55 7.14 3.54 -1.43
CA THR A 55 8.18 2.52 -1.52
C THR A 55 7.51 1.16 -1.61
N PHE A 56 7.69 0.50 -2.75
CA PHE A 56 7.18 -0.85 -2.93
C PHE A 56 7.92 -1.84 -2.05
N THR A 57 7.19 -2.82 -1.53
CA THR A 57 7.74 -3.93 -0.75
C THR A 57 7.73 -5.20 -1.61
N PRO A 58 8.58 -6.20 -1.30
CA PRO A 58 8.62 -7.44 -2.08
C PRO A 58 7.34 -8.27 -1.94
N HIS A 59 6.47 -7.94 -0.99
CA HIS A 59 5.22 -8.64 -0.75
C HIS A 59 4.12 -8.21 -1.74
N LYS A 60 3.43 -9.22 -2.27
CA LYS A 60 2.28 -9.09 -3.16
C LYS A 60 1.14 -9.94 -2.60
N ILE A 61 -0.08 -9.42 -2.72
CA ILE A 61 -1.30 -10.18 -2.51
C ILE A 61 -2.04 -10.31 -3.84
N GLU A 62 -2.79 -11.39 -4.00
CA GLU A 62 -3.63 -11.58 -5.18
C GLU A 62 -4.99 -10.94 -4.95
N ILE A 63 -5.25 -9.84 -5.67
CA ILE A 63 -6.54 -9.14 -5.68
C ILE A 63 -6.90 -8.74 -7.11
N GLN A 64 -8.20 -8.57 -7.35
CA GLN A 64 -8.68 -8.06 -8.63
C GLN A 64 -8.59 -6.53 -8.68
N LYS A 65 -8.55 -5.99 -9.91
CA LYS A 65 -8.59 -4.55 -10.16
C LYS A 65 -9.85 -3.96 -9.53
N GLY A 66 -9.68 -2.92 -8.72
CA GLY A 66 -10.81 -2.24 -8.10
C GLY A 66 -11.39 -2.92 -6.86
N ALA A 67 -10.77 -3.98 -6.34
CA ALA A 67 -11.20 -4.73 -5.15
C ALA A 67 -11.72 -3.85 -4.00
N SER A 68 -12.76 -4.33 -3.31
CA SER A 68 -13.34 -3.65 -2.15
C SER A 68 -12.45 -3.81 -0.92
N ASP A 69 -12.64 -2.97 0.09
CA ASP A 69 -11.88 -3.07 1.33
C ASP A 69 -12.01 -4.46 1.99
N GLU A 70 -13.17 -5.10 1.86
CA GLU A 70 -13.42 -6.48 2.33
C GLU A 70 -12.58 -7.53 1.59
N ASP A 71 -12.49 -7.44 0.27
CA ASP A 71 -11.67 -8.35 -0.54
C ASP A 71 -10.19 -8.21 -0.22
N VAL A 72 -9.75 -6.96 -0.01
CA VAL A 72 -8.37 -6.69 0.39
C VAL A 72 -8.09 -7.26 1.78
N ILE A 73 -9.02 -7.16 2.73
CA ILE A 73 -8.88 -7.81 4.05
C ILE A 73 -8.76 -9.32 3.87
N LYS A 74 -9.68 -9.97 3.15
CA LYS A 74 -9.65 -11.42 2.91
C LYS A 74 -8.35 -11.87 2.25
N ALA A 75 -7.84 -11.12 1.27
CA ALA A 75 -6.58 -11.42 0.61
C ALA A 75 -5.38 -11.26 1.54
N LEU A 76 -5.39 -10.26 2.43
CA LEU A 76 -4.37 -10.08 3.46
C LEU A 76 -4.42 -11.18 4.53
N GLU A 77 -5.61 -11.66 4.88
CA GLU A 77 -5.81 -12.81 5.79
C GLU A 77 -5.25 -14.08 5.16
N LYS A 78 -5.59 -14.37 3.90
CA LYS A 78 -5.05 -15.52 3.14
C LYS A 78 -3.53 -15.46 3.02
N ALA A 79 -2.97 -14.28 2.82
CA ALA A 79 -1.52 -14.09 2.73
C ALA A 79 -0.82 -14.10 4.11
N GLY A 80 -1.57 -14.08 5.23
CA GLY A 80 -0.99 -13.98 6.58
C GLY A 80 -0.28 -12.65 6.85
N LEU A 81 -0.52 -11.61 6.04
CA LEU A 81 0.20 -10.34 6.08
C LEU A 81 -0.47 -9.27 6.97
N ILE A 82 -1.54 -9.63 7.69
CA ILE A 82 -2.25 -8.72 8.60
C ILE A 82 -1.30 -8.10 9.63
N GLY A 83 -0.48 -8.93 10.27
CA GLY A 83 0.50 -8.48 11.27
C GLY A 83 1.55 -7.55 10.65
N TYR A 84 1.99 -7.88 9.43
CA TYR A 84 2.91 -7.04 8.68
C TYR A 84 2.29 -5.67 8.39
N MET A 85 1.01 -5.62 8.01
CA MET A 85 0.33 -4.37 7.66
C MET A 85 0.11 -3.46 8.88
N LYS A 86 -0.21 -4.03 10.05
CA LYS A 86 -0.35 -3.28 11.31
C LYS A 86 0.97 -2.65 11.78
N SER A 87 2.10 -3.27 11.45
CA SER A 87 3.41 -2.77 11.87
C SER A 87 3.78 -1.48 11.13
N LYS A 88 3.95 -0.40 11.89
CA LYS A 88 4.45 0.88 11.37
C LYS A 88 5.94 0.77 11.09
N VAL A 89 6.34 1.12 9.88
CA VAL A 89 7.75 1.25 9.54
C VAL A 89 8.18 2.64 9.98
N LYS A 90 9.28 2.75 10.74
CA LYS A 90 9.96 4.03 10.91
C LYS A 90 10.53 4.40 9.55
N VAL A 91 9.83 5.25 8.81
CA VAL A 91 10.45 5.89 7.65
C VAL A 91 11.31 6.99 8.22
N GLU A 92 12.62 6.78 8.18
CA GLU A 92 13.53 7.91 8.22
C GLU A 92 13.22 8.74 6.96
N PRO A 93 12.94 10.05 7.08
CA PRO A 93 12.85 10.91 5.91
C PRO A 93 14.22 10.80 5.25
N LYS A 94 14.29 10.11 4.11
CA LYS A 94 15.53 10.02 3.35
C LYS A 94 15.86 11.46 2.99
N ALA A 95 16.92 12.00 3.61
CA ALA A 95 17.46 13.29 3.23
C ALA A 95 17.65 13.24 1.70
N LEU A 96 17.01 14.18 1.02
CA LEU A 96 17.33 14.47 -0.38
C LEU A 96 18.83 14.82 -0.36
N ILE A 97 19.66 13.92 -0.87
CA ILE A 97 21.03 14.25 -1.27
C ILE A 97 20.93 15.04 -2.56
#